data_AF-A0A956RD96-F1
#
_entry.id   AF-A0A956RD96-F1
#
_cell.length_a   1.000
_cell.length_b   1.000
_cell.length_c   1.000
_cell.angle_alpha   90.00
_cell.angle_beta   90.00
_cell.angle_gamma   90.00
#
_symmetry.space_group_name_H-M   'P 1'
#
loop_
_entity.id
_entity.type
_entity.pdbx_description
1 polymer ?
#
loop_
_entity_poly.entity_id
_entity_poly.type
_entity_poly.pdbx_seq_one_letter_code
_entity_poly.pdbx_strand_id
1 'polypeptide(L)'
;MSPTPSESNTRIQAPDDDEGAAPYRTELADPVSFVANTSDPDSARAALPREFRDSIVLDVIHDGDLIPSEFLVDPRGAPINERAFLRHYVLERDWGASLVAGALARHLGLAGFYRVELARVVMDFGRFPGITPKDTDHLGRRAINYPFSDLLGYDQKRRILESYYDPISSRLEPAVARAQVKIAIHTYDTHNRSGTLRPPVSVLTRCVGYQNNGEMPLDVFDPLFPDLLGEFTSDRILRDRISLTLERAGISTAHNYPYLLPDGSVEVRSQVWNFFRLLRNAYEATFPETRTEPAHARVWRMLLDTNLRSSESEALRSYLHAFRRVDPAREPAFVAARKAYEQIAAFLERDDSHFAREFRYSPSRPSALGIEVRKDIVYRFDRRGYPTRPNVEGAEQVARILARAIHTYFTHDRAERRPTHLR
;
A
#
# COMPACT_ATOMS: atom_id res chain seq x y z
N MET A 1 -7.94 7.89 42.39
CA MET A 1 -8.98 8.30 41.41
C MET A 1 -8.36 9.38 40.55
N SER A 2 -7.83 8.98 39.38
CA SER A 2 -7.17 9.89 38.45
C SER A 2 -8.22 10.60 37.60
N PRO A 3 -8.11 11.92 37.37
CA PRO A 3 -9.10 12.65 36.61
C PRO A 3 -9.06 12.22 35.14
N THR A 4 -10.23 11.96 34.59
CA THR A 4 -10.48 11.80 33.16
C THR A 4 -9.98 13.05 32.43
N PRO A 5 -9.13 12.93 31.39
CA PRO A 5 -8.69 14.10 30.62
C PRO A 5 -9.89 14.68 29.87
N SER A 6 -10.18 15.96 30.10
CA SER A 6 -11.21 16.71 29.40
C SER A 6 -10.87 16.80 27.91
N GLU A 7 -11.84 16.45 27.06
CA GLU A 7 -11.79 16.62 25.62
C GLU A 7 -11.65 18.10 25.20
N SER A 8 -10.44 18.65 25.18
CA SER A 8 -10.15 19.82 24.35
C SER A 8 -9.60 19.35 23.01
N ASN A 9 -10.42 18.56 22.31
CA ASN A 9 -10.28 18.34 20.88
C ASN A 9 -10.54 19.68 20.19
N THR A 10 -9.68 20.10 19.27
CA THR A 10 -10.06 21.05 18.22
C THR A 10 -11.22 20.42 17.45
N ARG A 11 -12.45 20.66 17.92
CA ARG A 11 -13.68 20.23 17.27
C ARG A 11 -13.72 20.96 15.94
N ILE A 12 -13.41 20.25 14.86
CA ILE A 12 -13.83 20.62 13.52
C ILE A 12 -15.36 20.71 13.59
N GLN A 13 -15.89 21.92 13.74
CA GLN A 13 -17.31 22.19 13.61
C GLN A 13 -17.69 21.90 12.15
N ALA A 14 -18.77 21.17 11.93
CA ALA A 14 -19.34 21.01 10.59
C ALA A 14 -19.56 22.41 10.00
N PRO A 15 -19.31 22.61 8.70
CA PRO A 15 -19.53 23.90 8.07
C PRO A 15 -21.00 24.30 8.24
N ASP A 16 -21.23 25.57 8.55
CA ASP A 16 -22.53 26.20 8.36
C ASP A 16 -22.85 26.15 6.85
N ASP A 17 -24.13 26.06 6.49
CA ASP A 17 -24.65 25.81 5.13
C ASP A 17 -24.33 26.95 4.14
N ASP A 18 -23.05 27.17 3.86
CA ASP A 18 -22.60 28.01 2.75
C ASP A 18 -22.69 27.16 1.48
N GLU A 19 -23.46 27.62 0.47
CA GLU A 19 -23.76 26.95 -0.80
C GLU A 19 -22.52 26.82 -1.71
N GLY A 20 -21.44 26.22 -1.19
CA GLY A 20 -20.26 25.85 -1.95
C GLY A 20 -20.49 24.57 -2.73
N ALA A 21 -19.91 24.47 -3.94
CA ALA A 21 -19.84 23.21 -4.66
C ALA A 21 -19.18 22.13 -3.79
N ALA A 22 -19.70 20.90 -3.84
CA ALA A 22 -19.17 19.78 -3.08
C ALA A 22 -17.65 19.63 -3.31
N PRO A 23 -16.84 19.37 -2.27
CA PRO A 23 -15.38 19.32 -2.39
C PRO A 23 -14.86 18.03 -3.04
N TYR A 24 -15.76 17.21 -3.59
CA TYR A 24 -15.49 15.93 -4.22
C TYR A 24 -16.19 15.84 -5.58
N ARG A 25 -15.60 15.05 -6.48
CA ARG A 25 -16.19 14.71 -7.78
C ARG A 25 -17.16 13.53 -7.63
N THR A 26 -18.09 13.37 -8.57
CA THR A 26 -19.04 12.24 -8.58
C THR A 26 -18.99 11.37 -9.84
N GLU A 27 -18.35 11.86 -10.91
CA GLU A 27 -18.23 11.15 -12.18
C GLU A 27 -16.88 10.45 -12.31
N LEU A 28 -16.92 9.15 -12.59
CA LEU A 28 -15.73 8.32 -12.75
C LEU A 28 -15.51 7.92 -14.21
N ALA A 29 -14.31 8.15 -14.72
CA ALA A 29 -13.84 7.56 -15.97
C ALA A 29 -13.10 6.22 -15.74
N ASP A 30 -12.14 6.20 -14.83
CA ASP A 30 -11.29 5.03 -14.51
C ASP A 30 -10.82 5.13 -13.04
N PRO A 31 -11.02 4.10 -12.18
CA PRO A 31 -10.71 4.21 -10.75
C PRO A 31 -9.20 4.37 -10.46
N VAL A 32 -8.34 4.13 -11.47
CA VAL A 32 -6.90 4.42 -11.41
C VAL A 32 -6.48 5.23 -12.63
N SER A 33 -5.85 6.38 -12.40
CA SER A 33 -5.19 7.12 -13.46
C SER A 33 -3.67 6.95 -13.40
N PHE A 34 -3.02 7.11 -14.55
CA PHE A 34 -1.59 7.38 -14.61
C PHE A 34 -1.42 8.86 -14.91
N VAL A 35 -0.86 9.60 -13.96
CA VAL A 35 -0.61 11.04 -14.09
C VAL A 35 0.75 11.21 -14.76
N ALA A 36 0.72 11.50 -16.06
CA ALA A 36 1.93 11.64 -16.87
C ALA A 36 2.76 12.85 -16.44
N ASN A 37 4.07 12.65 -16.38
CA ASN A 37 5.04 13.72 -16.31
C ASN A 37 5.22 14.33 -17.71
N THR A 38 4.87 15.60 -17.88
CA THR A 38 4.98 16.32 -19.16
C THR A 38 6.33 17.03 -19.34
N SER A 39 7.20 17.01 -18.32
CA SER A 39 8.53 17.59 -18.40
C SER A 39 9.49 16.65 -19.13
N ASP A 40 10.48 17.21 -19.84
CA ASP A 40 11.57 16.41 -20.41
C ASP A 40 12.28 15.60 -19.32
N PRO A 41 12.23 14.25 -19.36
CA PRO A 41 12.85 13.39 -18.35
C PRO A 41 14.34 13.63 -18.14
N ASP A 42 15.05 14.12 -19.16
CA ASP A 42 16.50 14.37 -19.12
C ASP A 42 16.84 15.78 -18.60
N SER A 43 15.85 16.66 -18.44
CA SER A 43 16.04 18.02 -17.92
C SER A 43 16.19 18.08 -16.39
N ALA A 44 15.90 16.98 -15.69
CA ALA A 44 15.85 16.97 -14.23
C ALA A 44 17.25 16.87 -13.60
N ARG A 45 17.53 17.74 -12.61
CA ARG A 45 18.83 17.80 -11.92
C ARG A 45 19.25 16.51 -11.20
N ALA A 46 18.28 15.69 -10.80
CA ALA A 46 18.50 14.40 -10.15
C ALA A 46 17.88 13.26 -10.99
N ALA A 47 17.81 13.45 -12.31
CA ALA A 47 17.30 12.44 -13.23
C ALA A 47 18.07 11.14 -13.00
N LEU A 48 17.33 10.05 -12.82
CA LEU A 48 17.97 8.74 -12.75
C LEU A 48 18.58 8.37 -14.10
N PRO A 49 19.66 7.57 -14.11
CA PRO A 49 20.08 6.85 -15.31
C PRO A 49 18.90 6.11 -15.95
N ARG A 50 18.84 6.10 -17.29
CA ARG A 50 17.66 5.61 -18.04
C ARG A 50 17.31 4.17 -17.69
N GLU A 51 18.31 3.33 -17.41
CA GLU A 51 18.16 1.93 -17.03
C GLU A 51 17.41 1.71 -15.70
N PHE A 52 17.30 2.74 -14.85
CA PHE A 52 16.59 2.64 -13.57
C PHE A 52 15.20 3.24 -13.60
N ARG A 53 14.86 4.10 -14.58
CA ARG A 53 13.59 4.83 -14.59
C ARG A 53 12.38 3.91 -14.65
N ASP A 54 12.45 2.87 -15.48
CA ASP A 54 11.37 1.88 -15.61
C ASP A 54 11.31 0.88 -14.45
N SER A 55 12.30 0.92 -13.55
CA SER A 55 12.38 0.06 -12.37
C SER A 55 11.77 0.71 -11.12
N ILE A 56 11.28 1.95 -11.20
CA ILE A 56 10.65 2.66 -10.09
C ILE A 56 9.19 2.92 -10.39
N VAL A 57 8.33 2.58 -9.43
CA VAL A 57 6.92 2.93 -9.44
C VAL A 57 6.61 3.88 -8.30
N LEU A 58 5.95 4.99 -8.63
CA LEU A 58 5.35 5.90 -7.66
C LEU A 58 3.84 5.74 -7.68
N ASP A 59 3.21 5.73 -6.52
CA ASP A 59 1.76 5.69 -6.39
C ASP A 59 1.23 6.58 -5.27
N VAL A 60 0.00 7.05 -5.46
CA VAL A 60 -0.78 7.83 -4.50
C VAL A 60 -2.17 7.23 -4.41
N ILE A 61 -2.43 6.51 -3.32
CA ILE A 61 -3.67 5.75 -3.16
C ILE A 61 -4.76 6.48 -2.37
N HIS A 62 -4.45 7.62 -1.76
CA HIS A 62 -5.34 8.30 -0.79
C HIS A 62 -5.61 9.79 -1.06
N ASP A 63 -5.10 10.36 -2.15
CA ASP A 63 -5.39 11.76 -2.55
C ASP A 63 -6.52 11.87 -3.60
N GLY A 64 -7.16 10.74 -3.89
CA GLY A 64 -8.38 10.69 -4.70
C GLY A 64 -9.50 11.51 -4.08
N ASP A 65 -10.27 12.18 -4.92
CA ASP A 65 -11.33 13.11 -4.53
C ASP A 65 -12.72 12.70 -5.01
N LEU A 66 -12.85 11.52 -5.61
CA LEU A 66 -14.09 11.06 -6.18
C LEU A 66 -14.93 10.28 -5.17
N ILE A 67 -16.21 10.62 -5.06
CA ILE A 67 -17.24 9.80 -4.42
C ILE A 67 -18.32 9.51 -5.47
N PRO A 68 -18.36 8.31 -6.07
CA PRO A 68 -19.39 7.95 -7.06
C PRO A 68 -20.80 8.24 -6.55
N SER A 69 -21.64 8.80 -7.42
CA SER A 69 -23.01 9.20 -7.06
C SER A 69 -23.85 8.05 -6.48
N GLU A 70 -23.61 6.81 -6.92
CA GLU A 70 -24.26 5.61 -6.39
C GLU A 70 -23.96 5.32 -4.91
N PHE A 71 -22.90 5.92 -4.34
CA PHE A 71 -22.56 5.83 -2.93
C PHE A 71 -22.99 7.06 -2.13
N LEU A 72 -23.59 8.06 -2.77
CA LEU A 72 -24.20 9.21 -2.12
C LEU A 72 -25.70 9.01 -1.81
N VAL A 73 -26.20 7.79 -2.01
CA VAL A 73 -27.56 7.37 -1.66
C VAL A 73 -27.52 6.19 -0.69
N ASP A 74 -28.49 6.14 0.21
CA ASP A 74 -28.66 5.08 1.19
C ASP A 74 -29.25 3.81 0.54
N PRO A 75 -29.43 2.69 1.30
CA PRO A 75 -29.99 1.45 0.76
C PRO A 75 -31.42 1.58 0.22
N ARG A 76 -32.15 2.65 0.56
CA ARG A 76 -33.50 2.95 0.10
C ARG A 76 -33.51 3.94 -1.08
N GLY A 77 -32.34 4.38 -1.53
CA GLY A 77 -32.17 5.35 -2.60
C GLY A 77 -32.32 6.81 -2.14
N ALA A 78 -32.46 7.08 -0.85
CA ALA A 78 -32.52 8.44 -0.34
C ALA A 78 -31.11 9.06 -0.28
N PRO A 79 -30.94 10.36 -0.57
CA PRO A 79 -29.63 11.01 -0.46
C PRO A 79 -29.05 10.91 0.96
N ILE A 80 -27.77 10.55 1.06
CA ILE A 80 -27.02 10.57 2.31
C ILE A 80 -26.66 12.02 2.64
N ASN A 81 -26.96 12.45 3.87
CA ASN A 81 -26.59 13.79 4.33
C ASN A 81 -25.06 13.94 4.34
N GLU A 82 -24.54 14.94 3.65
CA GLU A 82 -23.09 15.21 3.54
C GLU A 82 -22.42 15.39 4.91
N ARG A 83 -23.12 15.94 5.90
CA ARG A 83 -22.61 16.05 7.29
C ARG A 83 -22.25 14.70 7.91
N ALA A 84 -22.82 13.59 7.42
CA ALA A 84 -22.52 12.24 7.89
C ALA A 84 -21.11 11.76 7.51
N PHE A 85 -20.50 12.31 6.46
CA PHE A 85 -19.20 11.83 5.98
C PHE A 85 -18.17 12.91 5.65
N LEU A 86 -18.56 14.16 5.43
CA LEU A 86 -17.66 15.21 4.96
C LEU A 86 -16.44 15.42 5.85
N ARG A 87 -16.62 15.36 7.18
CA ARG A 87 -15.49 15.45 8.12
C ARG A 87 -14.49 14.30 7.92
N HIS A 88 -14.98 13.09 7.70
CA HIS A 88 -14.13 11.93 7.43
C HIS A 88 -13.44 12.05 6.07
N TYR A 89 -14.14 12.55 5.05
CA TYR A 89 -13.55 12.85 3.75
C TYR A 89 -12.34 13.79 3.86
N VAL A 90 -12.51 14.91 4.58
CA VAL A 90 -11.43 15.89 4.77
C VAL A 90 -10.26 15.30 5.58
N LEU A 91 -10.55 14.57 6.66
CA LEU A 91 -9.52 14.02 7.55
C LEU A 91 -8.72 12.88 6.90
N GLU A 92 -9.40 11.96 6.22
CA GLU A 92 -8.79 10.73 5.72
C GLU A 92 -8.10 10.92 4.35
N ARG A 93 -8.40 12.01 3.62
CA ARG A 93 -7.72 12.32 2.35
C ARG A 93 -6.28 12.79 2.59
N ASP A 94 -5.36 12.27 1.78
CA ASP A 94 -3.94 12.60 1.81
C ASP A 94 -3.64 13.88 0.99
N TRP A 95 -4.22 15.00 1.42
CA TRP A 95 -4.09 16.31 0.76
C TRP A 95 -2.64 16.67 0.40
N GLY A 96 -2.38 16.79 -0.91
CA GLY A 96 -1.07 17.19 -1.43
C GLY A 96 -0.09 16.04 -1.70
N ALA A 97 -0.46 14.79 -1.43
CA ALA A 97 0.38 13.64 -1.79
C ALA A 97 0.64 13.58 -3.32
N SER A 98 -0.36 13.88 -4.16
CA SER A 98 -0.16 13.95 -5.62
C SER A 98 0.81 15.05 -6.04
N LEU A 99 0.91 16.15 -5.28
CA LEU A 99 1.86 17.22 -5.56
C LEU A 99 3.29 16.75 -5.34
N VAL A 100 3.54 16.07 -4.21
CA VAL A 100 4.84 15.49 -3.89
C VAL A 100 5.19 14.40 -4.88
N ALA A 101 4.27 13.49 -5.21
CA ALA A 101 4.52 12.43 -6.19
C ALA A 101 4.82 12.98 -7.59
N GLY A 102 4.08 13.98 -8.06
CA GLY A 102 4.33 14.63 -9.34
C GLY A 102 5.67 15.36 -9.39
N ALA A 103 6.03 16.09 -8.32
CA ALA A 103 7.33 16.73 -8.20
C ALA A 103 8.48 15.71 -8.13
N LEU A 104 8.28 14.60 -7.42
CA LEU A 104 9.26 13.53 -7.28
C LEU A 104 9.49 12.83 -8.63
N ALA A 105 8.40 12.51 -9.35
CA ALA A 105 8.47 11.94 -10.69
C ALA A 105 9.28 12.84 -11.64
N ARG A 106 9.00 14.16 -11.62
CA ARG A 106 9.78 15.14 -12.39
C ARG A 106 11.26 15.11 -12.04
N HIS A 107 11.61 15.22 -10.75
CA HIS A 107 13.00 15.30 -10.34
C HIS A 107 13.80 14.02 -10.61
N LEU A 108 13.14 12.86 -10.61
CA LEU A 108 13.75 11.57 -10.92
C LEU A 108 13.76 11.26 -12.43
N GLY A 109 13.08 12.06 -13.26
CA GLY A 109 12.93 11.79 -14.70
C GLY A 109 12.02 10.59 -14.99
N LEU A 110 11.04 10.30 -14.13
CA LEU A 110 10.08 9.22 -14.33
C LEU A 110 8.96 9.67 -15.28
N ALA A 111 8.32 8.70 -15.94
CA ALA A 111 7.20 8.95 -16.86
C ALA A 111 5.95 9.51 -16.16
N GLY A 112 5.82 9.36 -14.85
CA GLY A 112 4.65 9.78 -14.09
C GLY A 112 4.48 8.99 -12.79
N PHE A 113 3.26 8.97 -12.27
CA PHE A 113 2.87 8.18 -11.11
C PHE A 113 1.44 7.66 -11.25
N TYR A 114 1.12 6.59 -10.53
CA TYR A 114 -0.24 6.06 -10.47
C TYR A 114 -1.05 6.74 -9.36
N ARG A 115 -2.32 7.03 -9.62
CA ARG A 115 -3.22 7.61 -8.63
C ARG A 115 -4.53 6.84 -8.58
N VAL A 116 -4.95 6.47 -7.37
CA VAL A 116 -6.33 6.00 -7.14
C VAL A 116 -7.23 7.23 -7.08
N GLU A 117 -8.24 7.26 -7.96
CA GLU A 117 -9.15 8.41 -8.07
C GLU A 117 -10.21 8.41 -6.96
N LEU A 118 -10.58 7.22 -6.48
CA LEU A 118 -11.60 7.04 -5.46
C LEU A 118 -11.16 7.65 -4.13
N ALA A 119 -12.04 8.40 -3.49
CA ALA A 119 -11.79 8.97 -2.18
C ALA A 119 -11.66 7.86 -1.13
N ARG A 120 -10.60 7.93 -0.32
CA ARG A 120 -10.28 6.95 0.72
C ARG A 120 -11.43 6.71 1.70
N VAL A 121 -12.25 7.72 1.96
CA VAL A 121 -13.43 7.63 2.84
C VAL A 121 -14.45 6.59 2.37
N VAL A 122 -14.53 6.35 1.05
CA VAL A 122 -15.36 5.30 0.44
C VAL A 122 -14.64 3.95 0.53
N MET A 123 -13.35 3.94 0.17
CA MET A 123 -12.53 2.74 0.15
C MET A 123 -11.05 3.05 0.36
N ASP A 124 -10.46 2.47 1.41
CA ASP A 124 -9.03 2.50 1.70
C ASP A 124 -8.33 1.33 0.98
N PHE A 125 -7.71 1.61 -0.17
CA PHE A 125 -6.98 0.60 -0.95
C PHE A 125 -5.70 0.10 -0.25
N GLY A 126 -5.21 0.82 0.77
CA GLY A 126 -4.09 0.41 1.61
C GLY A 126 -4.43 -0.69 2.62
N ARG A 127 -5.66 -1.22 2.59
CA ARG A 127 -6.14 -2.29 3.48
C ARG A 127 -6.56 -3.54 2.70
N PHE A 128 -6.70 -4.64 3.44
CA PHE A 128 -7.36 -5.83 2.92
C PHE A 128 -8.82 -5.53 2.57
N PRO A 129 -9.36 -6.16 1.51
CA PRO A 129 -10.75 -5.99 1.11
C PRO A 129 -11.69 -6.47 2.21
N GLY A 130 -12.89 -5.89 2.26
CA GLY A 130 -13.91 -6.23 3.24
C GLY A 130 -14.45 -5.02 3.99
N ILE A 131 -15.37 -5.29 4.90
CA ILE A 131 -16.07 -4.29 5.71
C ILE A 131 -15.43 -4.26 7.09
N THR A 132 -15.10 -3.07 7.58
CA THR A 132 -14.56 -2.87 8.92
C THR A 132 -15.65 -3.18 9.96
N PRO A 133 -15.43 -4.15 10.88
CA PRO A 133 -16.36 -4.42 11.96
C PRO A 133 -16.48 -3.22 12.91
N LYS A 134 -17.61 -3.15 13.63
CA LYS A 134 -17.80 -2.12 14.66
C LYS A 134 -16.74 -2.21 15.74
N ASP A 135 -16.31 -1.05 16.23
CA ASP A 135 -15.32 -0.88 17.30
C ASP A 135 -13.92 -1.45 17.00
N THR A 136 -13.64 -1.76 15.73
CA THR A 136 -12.30 -2.18 15.29
C THR A 136 -11.32 -1.03 15.45
N ASP A 137 -10.15 -1.31 16.00
CA ASP A 137 -9.07 -0.34 16.09
C ASP A 137 -8.59 0.13 14.70
N HIS A 138 -7.70 1.12 14.65
CA HIS A 138 -7.22 1.64 13.37
C HIS A 138 -6.42 0.62 12.55
N LEU A 139 -5.82 -0.38 13.19
CA LEU A 139 -4.91 -1.34 12.58
C LEU A 139 -5.70 -2.49 11.92
N GLY A 140 -6.79 -2.93 12.55
CA GLY A 140 -7.69 -3.98 12.05
C GLY A 140 -8.70 -3.53 10.99
N ARG A 141 -8.68 -2.25 10.57
CA ARG A 141 -9.57 -1.72 9.54
C ARG A 141 -9.43 -2.49 8.22
N ARG A 142 -10.57 -2.72 7.56
CA ARG A 142 -10.67 -3.24 6.19
C ARG A 142 -10.87 -2.08 5.21
N ALA A 143 -10.85 -2.38 3.92
CA ALA A 143 -10.93 -1.38 2.86
C ALA A 143 -12.20 -0.50 2.96
N ILE A 144 -13.36 -1.08 3.30
CA ILE A 144 -14.59 -0.32 3.51
C ILE A 144 -14.69 0.00 5.00
N ASN A 145 -14.53 1.28 5.33
CA ASN A 145 -14.44 1.75 6.71
C ASN A 145 -15.53 2.81 7.01
N TYR A 146 -15.64 3.18 8.28
CA TYR A 146 -16.51 4.25 8.72
C TYR A 146 -16.19 5.57 7.99
N PRO A 147 -17.22 6.30 7.54
CA PRO A 147 -18.64 6.10 7.82
C PRO A 147 -19.37 5.23 6.79
N PHE A 148 -18.80 4.97 5.61
CA PHE A 148 -19.48 4.25 4.52
C PHE A 148 -19.77 2.78 4.84
N SER A 149 -19.02 2.18 5.78
CA SER A 149 -19.35 0.87 6.34
C SER A 149 -20.73 0.83 7.01
N ASP A 150 -21.23 1.95 7.52
CA ASP A 150 -22.54 2.06 8.16
C ASP A 150 -23.61 2.63 7.23
N LEU A 151 -23.22 3.59 6.39
CA LEU A 151 -24.15 4.32 5.52
C LEU A 151 -24.65 3.50 4.34
N LEU A 152 -23.88 2.53 3.87
CA LEU A 152 -24.20 1.76 2.67
C LEU A 152 -24.84 0.40 2.96
N GLY A 153 -25.59 -0.10 1.98
CA GLY A 153 -26.17 -1.45 1.99
C GLY A 153 -25.14 -2.51 1.60
N TYR A 154 -25.52 -3.79 1.74
CA TYR A 154 -24.66 -4.92 1.35
C TYR A 154 -24.25 -4.86 -0.13
N ASP A 155 -25.21 -4.64 -1.03
CA ASP A 155 -24.93 -4.63 -2.47
C ASP A 155 -24.02 -3.46 -2.88
N GLN A 156 -24.19 -2.28 -2.28
CA GLN A 156 -23.31 -1.14 -2.54
C GLN A 156 -21.87 -1.44 -2.07
N LYS A 157 -21.69 -2.02 -0.88
CA LYS A 157 -20.37 -2.42 -0.37
C LYS A 157 -19.72 -3.49 -1.25
N ARG A 158 -20.52 -4.45 -1.72
CA ARG A 158 -20.06 -5.47 -2.66
C ARG A 158 -19.59 -4.83 -3.97
N ARG A 159 -20.34 -3.87 -4.51
CA ARG A 159 -19.92 -3.10 -5.70
C ARG A 159 -18.63 -2.32 -5.48
N ILE A 160 -18.41 -1.72 -4.30
CA ILE A 160 -17.11 -1.07 -4.00
C ILE A 160 -15.94 -2.04 -4.24
N LEU A 161 -16.07 -3.28 -3.77
CA LEU A 161 -15.01 -4.27 -3.98
C LEU A 161 -14.91 -4.72 -5.45
N GLU A 162 -16.03 -5.13 -6.05
CA GLU A 162 -16.05 -5.72 -7.40
C GLU A 162 -15.75 -4.71 -8.52
N SER A 163 -16.24 -3.47 -8.39
CA SER A 163 -16.16 -2.44 -9.44
C SER A 163 -15.05 -1.41 -9.22
N TYR A 164 -14.43 -1.37 -8.02
CA TYR A 164 -13.37 -0.41 -7.72
C TYR A 164 -12.12 -1.12 -7.17
N TYR A 165 -12.22 -1.85 -6.06
CA TYR A 165 -11.03 -2.52 -5.47
C TYR A 165 -10.36 -3.47 -6.47
N ASP A 166 -11.13 -4.38 -7.07
CA ASP A 166 -10.61 -5.42 -7.96
C ASP A 166 -10.02 -4.81 -9.26
N PRO A 167 -10.65 -3.83 -9.94
CA PRO A 167 -10.03 -3.10 -11.05
C PRO A 167 -8.78 -2.31 -10.66
N ILE A 168 -8.77 -1.63 -9.49
CA ILE A 168 -7.58 -0.93 -9.00
C ILE A 168 -6.41 -1.90 -8.81
N SER A 169 -6.67 -3.04 -8.15
CA SER A 169 -5.66 -4.09 -7.95
C SER A 169 -5.13 -4.61 -9.29
N SER A 170 -6.04 -4.94 -10.22
CA SER A 170 -5.69 -5.46 -11.56
C SER A 170 -4.81 -4.50 -12.36
N ARG A 171 -4.93 -3.18 -12.13
CA ARG A 171 -4.15 -2.16 -12.84
C ARG A 171 -2.81 -1.85 -12.17
N LEU A 172 -2.76 -1.82 -10.84
CA LEU A 172 -1.54 -1.52 -10.10
C LEU A 172 -0.59 -2.71 -10.00
N GLU A 173 -1.11 -3.94 -9.87
CA GLU A 173 -0.30 -5.14 -9.69
C GLU A 173 0.73 -5.35 -10.81
N PRO A 174 0.41 -5.23 -12.12
CA PRO A 174 1.41 -5.39 -13.18
C PRO A 174 2.53 -4.35 -13.14
N ALA A 175 2.24 -3.12 -12.68
CA ALA A 175 3.25 -2.09 -12.53
C ALA A 175 4.18 -2.40 -11.35
N VAL A 176 3.60 -2.71 -10.19
CA VAL A 176 4.34 -3.06 -8.97
C VAL A 176 5.17 -4.33 -9.16
N ALA A 177 4.66 -5.31 -9.91
CA ALA A 177 5.34 -6.55 -10.25
C ALA A 177 6.68 -6.37 -10.97
N ARG A 178 6.80 -5.30 -11.77
CA ARG A 178 7.99 -4.99 -12.57
C ARG A 178 8.95 -4.06 -11.85
N ALA A 179 8.49 -3.39 -10.80
CA ALA A 179 9.27 -2.44 -10.05
C ALA A 179 10.35 -3.13 -9.22
N GLN A 180 11.56 -2.57 -9.25
CA GLN A 180 12.57 -2.82 -8.25
C GLN A 180 12.36 -1.96 -7.01
N VAL A 181 11.82 -0.75 -7.17
CA VAL A 181 11.44 0.13 -6.05
C VAL A 181 10.02 0.65 -6.26
N LYS A 182 9.15 0.43 -5.27
CA LYS A 182 7.80 0.97 -5.18
C LYS A 182 7.77 1.99 -4.04
N ILE A 183 7.32 3.20 -4.32
CA ILE A 183 7.22 4.28 -3.33
C ILE A 183 5.79 4.80 -3.31
N ALA A 184 5.05 4.51 -2.23
CA ALA A 184 3.81 5.21 -1.95
C ALA A 184 4.11 6.58 -1.36
N ILE A 185 3.44 7.60 -1.88
CA ILE A 185 3.44 8.94 -1.28
C ILE A 185 2.11 9.15 -0.57
N HIS A 186 2.23 9.51 0.70
CA HIS A 186 1.14 9.72 1.64
C HIS A 186 1.29 11.06 2.33
N THR A 187 0.23 11.51 2.99
CA THR A 187 0.33 12.62 3.94
C THR A 187 -0.42 12.32 5.23
N TYR A 188 0.01 12.94 6.33
CA TYR A 188 -0.69 12.85 7.61
C TYR A 188 -0.89 14.21 8.26
N ASP A 189 -1.86 14.27 9.18
CA ASP A 189 -2.15 15.50 9.92
C ASP A 189 -0.96 15.96 10.77
N THR A 190 -0.90 17.26 11.06
CA THR A 190 0.20 17.88 11.80
C THR A 190 0.38 17.32 13.21
N HIS A 191 -0.71 16.96 13.87
CA HIS A 191 -0.71 16.44 15.23
C HIS A 191 -1.34 15.05 15.27
N ASN A 192 -0.90 14.21 16.21
CA ASN A 192 -1.59 12.96 16.52
C ASN A 192 -2.83 13.23 17.41
N ARG A 193 -3.57 12.16 17.77
CA ARG A 193 -4.76 12.29 18.63
C ARG A 193 -4.47 12.87 20.02
N SER A 194 -3.25 12.74 20.53
CA SER A 194 -2.84 13.34 21.82
C SER A 194 -2.34 14.78 21.69
N GLY A 195 -2.41 15.38 20.50
CA GLY A 195 -1.94 16.75 20.24
C GLY A 195 -0.41 16.87 20.09
N THR A 196 0.32 15.75 20.03
CA THR A 196 1.77 15.76 19.80
C THR A 196 2.06 16.09 18.34
N LEU A 197 2.97 17.04 18.13
CA LEU A 197 3.47 17.40 16.80
C LEU A 197 4.14 16.17 16.16
N ARG A 198 3.70 15.83 14.96
CA ARG A 198 4.29 14.77 14.17
C ARG A 198 5.56 15.25 13.46
N PRO A 199 6.50 14.32 13.18
CA PRO A 199 7.66 14.65 12.37
C PRO A 199 7.23 15.24 11.02
N PRO A 200 8.06 16.07 10.36
CA PRO A 200 7.80 16.55 9.02
C PRO A 200 7.62 15.43 7.97
N VAL A 201 8.47 14.40 8.05
CA VAL A 201 8.45 13.24 7.14
C VAL A 201 8.58 11.95 7.94
N SER A 202 7.89 10.89 7.52
CA SER A 202 8.11 9.54 8.02
C SER A 202 8.34 8.56 6.88
N VAL A 203 9.26 7.62 7.09
CA VAL A 203 9.53 6.52 6.15
C VAL A 203 8.99 5.22 6.74
N LEU A 204 8.04 4.60 6.04
CA LEU A 204 7.34 3.39 6.46
C LEU A 204 7.87 2.18 5.70
N THR A 205 8.37 1.20 6.45
CA THR A 205 8.96 -0.03 5.88
C THR A 205 8.63 -1.27 6.69
N ARG A 206 7.93 -1.15 7.82
CA ARG A 206 7.64 -2.25 8.75
C ARG A 206 6.13 -2.46 8.84
N CYS A 207 5.70 -3.71 8.78
CA CYS A 207 4.30 -4.09 8.94
C CYS A 207 3.86 -4.07 10.41
N VAL A 208 2.55 -3.94 10.61
CA VAL A 208 1.94 -3.87 11.94
C VAL A 208 2.08 -5.19 12.70
N GLY A 209 1.76 -6.32 12.06
CA GLY A 209 1.79 -7.64 12.69
C GLY A 209 3.14 -7.94 13.33
N TYR A 210 4.22 -7.66 12.61
CA TYR A 210 5.58 -7.90 13.08
C TYR A 210 6.02 -6.98 14.24
N GLN A 211 5.46 -5.76 14.35
CA GLN A 211 5.73 -4.92 15.51
C GLN A 211 5.02 -5.43 16.76
N ASN A 212 3.77 -5.90 16.61
CA ASN A 212 2.93 -6.29 17.73
C ASN A 212 3.25 -7.70 18.24
N ASN A 213 3.52 -8.64 17.32
CA ASN A 213 3.63 -10.06 17.63
C ASN A 213 5.05 -10.62 17.43
N GLY A 214 5.95 -9.87 16.78
CA GLY A 214 7.28 -10.35 16.41
C GLY A 214 7.30 -11.32 15.23
N GLU A 215 6.13 -11.57 14.61
CA GLU A 215 5.94 -12.44 13.46
C GLU A 215 4.78 -11.93 12.58
N MET A 216 4.73 -12.40 11.32
CA MET A 216 3.61 -12.19 10.41
C MET A 216 2.36 -12.97 10.88
N PRO A 217 1.16 -12.37 10.89
CA PRO A 217 -0.05 -13.07 11.32
C PRO A 217 -0.38 -14.26 10.40
N LEU A 218 -0.65 -15.42 11.01
CA LEU A 218 -0.95 -16.68 10.33
C LEU A 218 -2.18 -16.61 9.41
N ASP A 219 -3.13 -15.74 9.74
CA ASP A 219 -4.38 -15.54 9.00
C ASP A 219 -4.25 -14.55 7.83
N VAL A 220 -3.08 -13.93 7.68
CA VAL A 220 -2.85 -12.89 6.66
C VAL A 220 -2.11 -13.42 5.44
N PHE A 221 -1.00 -14.13 5.64
CA PHE A 221 -0.23 -14.76 4.57
C PHE A 221 0.08 -16.21 4.89
N ASP A 222 0.32 -17.00 3.83
CA ASP A 222 0.61 -18.42 3.98
C ASP A 222 1.97 -18.65 4.68
N PRO A 223 2.09 -19.63 5.60
CA PRO A 223 3.32 -19.93 6.33
C PRO A 223 4.54 -20.26 5.47
N LEU A 224 4.35 -20.63 4.19
CA LEU A 224 5.48 -20.77 3.27
C LEU A 224 6.20 -19.45 2.97
N PHE A 225 5.62 -18.30 3.31
CA PHE A 225 6.33 -17.03 3.25
C PHE A 225 7.22 -16.88 4.50
N PRO A 226 8.55 -16.84 4.37
CA PRO A 226 9.45 -16.78 5.51
C PRO A 226 9.26 -15.49 6.33
N ASP A 227 9.00 -15.64 7.62
CA ASP A 227 8.73 -14.52 8.53
C ASP A 227 9.83 -13.43 8.53
N LEU A 228 11.10 -13.86 8.43
CA LEU A 228 12.26 -12.95 8.32
C LEU A 228 12.20 -11.98 7.13
N LEU A 229 11.43 -12.30 6.08
CA LEU A 229 11.22 -11.43 4.93
C LEU A 229 10.10 -10.40 5.17
N GLY A 230 9.21 -10.66 6.14
CA GLY A 230 8.14 -9.77 6.57
C GLY A 230 8.58 -8.62 7.47
N GLU A 231 9.75 -8.74 8.12
CA GLU A 231 10.29 -7.72 9.04
C GLU A 231 10.41 -6.33 8.38
N PHE A 232 10.84 -6.29 7.12
CA PHE A 232 10.99 -5.06 6.33
C PHE A 232 10.59 -5.25 4.87
N THR A 233 9.77 -4.34 4.36
CA THR A 233 9.32 -4.33 2.96
C THR A 233 10.31 -3.66 2.00
N SER A 234 11.35 -3.00 2.52
CA SER A 234 12.31 -2.21 1.73
C SER A 234 13.75 -2.49 2.13
N ASP A 235 14.69 -2.27 1.19
CA ASP A 235 16.12 -2.22 1.49
C ASP A 235 16.40 -1.13 2.54
N ARG A 236 17.02 -1.55 3.66
CA ARG A 236 17.35 -0.66 4.77
C ARG A 236 18.31 0.45 4.33
N ILE A 237 19.18 0.20 3.35
CA ILE A 237 20.08 1.24 2.81
C ILE A 237 19.28 2.36 2.14
N LEU A 238 18.26 2.02 1.35
CA LEU A 238 17.40 3.04 0.72
C LEU A 238 16.69 3.90 1.77
N ARG A 239 16.09 3.25 2.78
CA ARG A 239 15.44 3.95 3.91
C ARG A 239 16.41 4.90 4.62
N ASP A 240 17.61 4.41 4.95
CA ASP A 240 18.60 5.18 5.69
C ASP A 240 19.17 6.31 4.85
N ARG A 241 19.40 6.09 3.54
CA ARG A 241 19.80 7.13 2.58
C ARG A 241 18.77 8.25 2.50
N ILE A 242 17.49 7.91 2.39
CA ILE A 242 16.38 8.89 2.39
C ILE A 242 16.44 9.74 3.66
N SER A 243 16.52 9.08 4.81
CA SER A 243 16.48 9.73 6.12
C SER A 243 17.68 10.64 6.34
N LEU A 244 18.89 10.15 6.09
CA LEU A 244 20.11 10.95 6.21
C LEU A 244 20.11 12.16 5.27
N THR A 245 19.54 12.02 4.08
CA THR A 245 19.48 13.13 3.10
C THR A 245 18.46 14.19 3.51
N LEU A 246 17.31 13.79 4.06
CA LEU A 246 16.30 14.69 4.62
C LEU A 246 16.84 15.44 5.85
N GLU A 247 17.45 14.73 6.79
CA GLU A 247 18.02 15.31 8.01
C GLU A 247 19.15 16.31 7.70
N ARG A 248 20.04 15.97 6.75
CA ARG A 248 21.08 16.91 6.27
C ARG A 248 20.51 18.17 5.62
N ALA A 249 19.29 18.11 5.10
CA ALA A 249 18.57 19.25 4.55
C ALA A 249 17.70 19.98 5.58
N GLY A 250 17.79 19.62 6.87
CA GLY A 250 17.04 20.23 7.96
C GLY A 250 15.59 19.73 8.11
N ILE A 251 15.24 18.61 7.47
CA ILE A 251 13.91 18.00 7.59
C ILE A 251 14.01 16.80 8.53
N SER A 252 13.49 16.98 9.75
CA SER A 252 13.39 15.88 10.71
C SER A 252 12.52 14.75 10.14
N THR A 253 13.02 13.52 10.29
CA THR A 253 12.50 12.32 9.68
C THR A 253 12.39 11.21 10.72
N ALA A 254 11.21 10.60 10.82
CA ALA A 254 11.02 9.40 11.64
C ALA A 254 10.94 8.13 10.79
N HIS A 255 11.11 6.98 11.43
CA HIS A 255 10.90 5.66 10.81
C HIS A 255 9.72 4.99 11.47
N ASN A 256 8.74 4.56 10.68
CA ASN A 256 7.58 3.80 11.19
C ASN A 256 6.87 4.49 12.37
N TYR A 257 6.79 5.82 12.31
CA TYR A 257 6.10 6.66 13.30
C TYR A 257 5.45 7.86 12.61
N PRO A 258 4.18 8.19 12.89
CA PRO A 258 3.33 7.58 13.92
C PRO A 258 2.64 6.28 13.46
N TYR A 259 2.85 5.89 12.20
CA TYR A 259 2.19 4.74 11.59
C TYR A 259 3.18 3.63 11.22
N LEU A 260 2.63 2.43 11.06
CA LEU A 260 3.25 1.26 10.46
C LEU A 260 2.51 0.93 9.19
N LEU A 261 3.11 0.13 8.32
CA LEU A 261 2.42 -0.38 7.14
C LEU A 261 1.31 -1.35 7.58
N PRO A 262 0.06 -1.13 7.16
CA PRO A 262 -0.99 -2.14 7.33
C PRO A 262 -0.55 -3.47 6.72
N ASP A 263 -0.92 -4.59 7.32
CA ASP A 263 -0.52 -5.91 6.79
C ASP A 263 -1.12 -6.16 5.38
N GLY A 264 -2.26 -5.54 5.07
CA GLY A 264 -2.89 -5.55 3.74
C GLY A 264 -2.44 -4.46 2.77
N SER A 265 -1.45 -3.66 3.16
CA SER A 265 -0.92 -2.60 2.31
C SER A 265 -0.28 -3.16 1.03
N VAL A 266 -0.24 -2.34 -0.02
CA VAL A 266 0.37 -2.73 -1.30
C VAL A 266 1.85 -3.07 -1.10
N GLU A 267 2.54 -2.34 -0.22
CA GLU A 267 3.93 -2.57 0.13
C GLU A 267 4.16 -3.99 0.64
N VAL A 268 3.35 -4.42 1.61
CA VAL A 268 3.47 -5.76 2.21
C VAL A 268 3.04 -6.84 1.23
N ARG A 269 1.86 -6.70 0.61
CA ARG A 269 1.34 -7.69 -0.36
C ARG A 269 2.29 -7.91 -1.54
N SER A 270 2.93 -6.84 -2.03
CA SER A 270 3.88 -6.92 -3.14
C SER A 270 5.12 -7.75 -2.83
N GLN A 271 5.59 -7.76 -1.57
CA GLN A 271 6.72 -8.60 -1.15
C GLN A 271 6.37 -10.07 -1.23
N VAL A 272 5.22 -10.44 -0.65
CA VAL A 272 4.72 -11.82 -0.62
C VAL A 272 4.47 -12.32 -2.04
N TRP A 273 3.82 -11.50 -2.87
CA TRP A 273 3.53 -11.84 -4.25
C TRP A 273 4.80 -12.07 -5.07
N ASN A 274 5.79 -11.18 -4.97
CA ASN A 274 7.05 -11.32 -5.70
C ASN A 274 7.88 -12.53 -5.22
N PHE A 275 7.87 -12.81 -3.93
CA PHE A 275 8.51 -14.01 -3.39
C PHE A 275 7.91 -15.27 -4.00
N PHE A 276 6.59 -15.45 -3.94
CA PHE A 276 5.95 -16.66 -4.48
C PHE A 276 6.03 -16.75 -6.00
N ARG A 277 6.05 -15.62 -6.71
CA ARG A 277 6.28 -15.62 -8.17
C ARG A 277 7.69 -16.12 -8.51
N LEU A 278 8.71 -15.66 -7.78
CA LEU A 278 10.09 -16.12 -7.99
C LEU A 278 10.28 -17.57 -7.56
N LEU A 279 9.64 -17.98 -6.45
CA LEU A 279 9.65 -19.37 -5.99
C LEU A 279 9.03 -20.28 -7.04
N ARG A 280 7.86 -19.91 -7.57
CA ARG A 280 7.20 -20.63 -8.67
C ARG A 280 8.12 -20.79 -9.87
N ASN A 281 8.76 -19.71 -10.32
CA ASN A 281 9.66 -19.75 -11.47
C ASN A 281 10.85 -20.69 -11.23
N ALA A 282 11.46 -20.66 -10.04
CA ALA A 282 12.57 -21.54 -9.69
C ALA A 282 12.13 -23.01 -9.57
N TYR A 283 10.97 -23.25 -8.98
CA TYR A 283 10.36 -24.57 -8.85
C TYR A 283 10.02 -25.17 -10.22
N GLU A 284 9.31 -24.44 -11.08
CA GLU A 284 8.92 -24.88 -12.43
C GLU A 284 10.10 -24.97 -13.41
N ALA A 285 11.26 -24.38 -13.08
CA ALA A 285 12.50 -24.60 -13.80
C ALA A 285 13.16 -25.93 -13.40
N THR A 286 13.01 -26.33 -12.13
CA THR A 286 13.55 -27.60 -11.60
C THR A 286 12.63 -28.79 -11.91
N PHE A 287 11.32 -28.58 -11.92
CA PHE A 287 10.27 -29.59 -12.16
C PHE A 287 9.32 -29.13 -13.28
N PRO A 288 9.75 -29.10 -14.56
CA PRO A 288 8.96 -28.56 -15.67
C PRO A 288 7.60 -29.23 -15.88
N GLU A 289 7.47 -30.50 -15.53
CA GLU A 289 6.25 -31.30 -15.61
C GLU A 289 5.09 -30.71 -14.80
N THR A 290 5.40 -30.01 -13.70
CA THR A 290 4.40 -29.45 -12.77
C THR A 290 3.65 -28.25 -13.34
N ARG A 291 4.13 -27.63 -14.42
CA ARG A 291 3.52 -26.43 -15.04
C ARG A 291 2.09 -26.67 -15.51
N THR A 292 1.79 -27.90 -15.93
CA THR A 292 0.46 -28.30 -16.42
C THR A 292 -0.35 -29.06 -15.40
N GLU A 293 0.19 -29.31 -14.20
CA GLU A 293 -0.49 -30.08 -13.17
C GLU A 293 -1.57 -29.24 -12.46
N PRO A 294 -2.85 -29.68 -12.46
CA PRO A 294 -3.93 -28.92 -11.83
C PRO A 294 -3.74 -28.70 -10.32
N ALA A 295 -3.02 -29.61 -9.64
CA ALA A 295 -2.73 -29.51 -8.21
C ALA A 295 -1.80 -28.32 -7.91
N HIS A 296 -0.64 -28.26 -8.57
CA HIS A 296 0.31 -27.13 -8.44
C HIS A 296 -0.31 -25.82 -8.89
N ALA A 297 -1.04 -25.81 -10.01
CA ALA A 297 -1.72 -24.60 -10.48
C ALA A 297 -2.68 -24.02 -9.42
N ARG A 298 -3.36 -24.88 -8.65
CA ARG A 298 -4.25 -24.46 -7.55
C ARG A 298 -3.47 -23.90 -6.36
N VAL A 299 -2.36 -24.54 -5.97
CA VAL A 299 -1.48 -24.05 -4.90
C VAL A 299 -0.87 -22.70 -5.29
N TRP A 300 -0.35 -22.54 -6.51
CA TRP A 300 0.18 -21.26 -6.96
C TRP A 300 -0.86 -20.16 -7.01
N ARG A 301 -2.10 -20.46 -7.45
CA ARG A 301 -3.21 -19.50 -7.38
C ARG A 301 -3.49 -19.06 -5.94
N MET A 302 -3.43 -19.98 -4.98
CA MET A 302 -3.61 -19.67 -3.57
C MET A 302 -2.47 -18.81 -3.00
N LEU A 303 -1.21 -19.17 -3.27
CA LEU A 303 -0.05 -18.44 -2.76
C LEU A 303 0.08 -17.04 -3.38
N LEU A 304 -0.36 -16.86 -4.63
CA LEU A 304 -0.36 -15.56 -5.33
C LEU A 304 -1.61 -14.71 -5.04
N ASP A 305 -2.63 -15.25 -4.37
CA ASP A 305 -3.85 -14.54 -3.94
C ASP A 305 -3.57 -13.65 -2.71
N THR A 306 -2.67 -12.68 -2.87
CA THR A 306 -2.19 -11.83 -1.77
C THR A 306 -3.19 -10.75 -1.35
N ASN A 307 -4.27 -10.54 -2.11
CA ASN A 307 -5.38 -9.67 -1.73
C ASN A 307 -6.54 -10.43 -1.05
N LEU A 308 -6.45 -11.76 -0.93
CA LEU A 308 -7.44 -12.63 -0.28
C LEU A 308 -8.85 -12.52 -0.90
N ARG A 309 -8.94 -12.31 -2.21
CA ARG A 309 -10.22 -12.15 -2.93
C ARG A 309 -10.77 -13.47 -3.47
N SER A 310 -9.94 -14.51 -3.61
CA SER A 310 -10.36 -15.78 -4.21
C SER A 310 -10.95 -16.74 -3.17
N SER A 311 -12.25 -17.03 -3.30
CA SER A 311 -12.94 -18.03 -2.46
C SER A 311 -12.37 -19.44 -2.60
N GLU A 312 -11.85 -19.78 -3.79
CA GLU A 312 -11.18 -21.07 -4.00
C GLU A 312 -9.86 -21.15 -3.26
N SER A 313 -9.08 -20.06 -3.27
CA SER A 313 -7.81 -19.95 -2.57
C SER A 313 -8.03 -20.04 -1.07
N GLU A 314 -9.02 -19.32 -0.53
CA GLU A 314 -9.37 -19.36 0.88
C GLU A 314 -9.85 -20.75 1.34
N ALA A 315 -10.67 -21.43 0.52
CA ALA A 315 -11.08 -22.79 0.81
C ALA A 315 -9.87 -23.75 0.86
N LEU A 316 -8.93 -23.63 -0.09
CA LEU A 316 -7.72 -24.46 -0.08
C LEU A 316 -6.84 -24.15 1.14
N ARG A 317 -6.61 -22.88 1.46
CA ARG A 317 -5.85 -22.45 2.66
C ARG A 317 -6.47 -23.03 3.93
N SER A 318 -7.78 -22.90 4.08
CA SER A 318 -8.52 -23.46 5.22
C SER A 318 -8.38 -24.98 5.35
N TYR A 319 -8.28 -25.70 4.23
CA TYR A 319 -8.06 -27.15 4.24
C TYR A 319 -6.62 -27.52 4.60
N LEU A 320 -5.63 -26.87 3.98
CA LEU A 320 -4.21 -27.16 4.19
C LEU A 320 -3.79 -26.91 5.66
N HIS A 321 -4.34 -25.86 6.27
CA HIS A 321 -4.04 -25.46 7.64
C HIS A 321 -5.06 -25.96 8.67
N ALA A 322 -5.91 -26.92 8.28
CA ALA A 322 -6.89 -27.59 9.14
C ALA A 322 -7.90 -26.68 9.86
N PHE A 323 -8.16 -25.47 9.34
CA PHE A 323 -9.18 -24.57 9.89
C PHE A 323 -10.61 -25.05 9.62
N ARG A 324 -10.85 -25.70 8.47
CA ARG A 324 -12.19 -26.15 8.06
C ARG A 324 -12.13 -27.47 7.27
N ARG A 325 -13.22 -28.23 7.32
CA ARG A 325 -13.45 -29.38 6.43
C ARG A 325 -13.93 -28.89 5.06
N VAL A 326 -13.70 -29.68 4.02
CA VAL A 326 -14.19 -29.43 2.67
C VAL A 326 -15.30 -30.40 2.30
N ASP A 327 -16.09 -30.04 1.29
CA ASP A 327 -17.07 -30.93 0.70
C ASP A 327 -16.40 -32.24 0.22
N PRO A 328 -16.90 -33.43 0.59
CA PRO A 328 -16.37 -34.72 0.14
C PRO A 328 -16.19 -34.81 -1.38
N ALA A 329 -17.03 -34.15 -2.18
CA ALA A 329 -16.91 -34.14 -3.64
C ALA A 329 -15.64 -33.42 -4.13
N ARG A 330 -15.09 -32.48 -3.34
CA ARG A 330 -13.89 -31.69 -3.66
C ARG A 330 -12.63 -32.24 -3.00
N GLU A 331 -12.79 -33.09 -1.99
CA GLU A 331 -11.68 -33.63 -1.18
C GLU A 331 -10.57 -34.28 -2.02
N PRO A 332 -10.84 -35.10 -3.06
CA PRO A 332 -9.76 -35.68 -3.87
C PRO A 332 -8.83 -34.65 -4.51
N ALA A 333 -9.39 -33.53 -5.00
CA ALA A 333 -8.60 -32.46 -5.60
C ALA A 333 -7.77 -31.70 -4.56
N PHE A 334 -8.28 -31.59 -3.32
CA PHE A 334 -7.61 -30.91 -2.22
C PHE A 334 -6.50 -31.79 -1.61
N VAL A 335 -6.70 -33.10 -1.54
CA VAL A 335 -5.64 -34.07 -1.19
C VAL A 335 -4.49 -33.99 -2.20
N ALA A 336 -4.79 -33.90 -3.50
CA ALA A 336 -3.77 -33.72 -4.53
C ALA A 336 -3.03 -32.39 -4.38
N ALA A 337 -3.76 -31.29 -4.14
CA ALA A 337 -3.17 -29.98 -3.88
C ALA A 337 -2.30 -29.96 -2.60
N ARG A 338 -2.68 -30.70 -1.55
CA ARG A 338 -1.87 -30.84 -0.34
C ARG A 338 -0.51 -31.48 -0.64
N LYS A 339 -0.48 -32.56 -1.42
CA LYS A 339 0.78 -33.18 -1.87
C LYS A 339 1.65 -32.20 -2.67
N ALA A 340 1.05 -31.42 -3.57
CA ALA A 340 1.77 -30.39 -4.32
C ALA A 340 2.33 -29.30 -3.40
N TYR A 341 1.55 -28.86 -2.41
CA TYR A 341 1.99 -27.89 -1.40
C TYR A 341 3.16 -28.44 -0.57
N GLU A 342 3.10 -29.69 -0.11
CA GLU A 342 4.18 -30.37 0.62
C GLU A 342 5.47 -30.46 -0.24
N GLN A 343 5.35 -30.71 -1.55
CA GLN A 343 6.49 -30.71 -2.46
C GLN A 343 7.10 -29.31 -2.65
N ILE A 344 6.28 -28.27 -2.74
CA ILE A 344 6.74 -26.87 -2.82
C ILE A 344 7.44 -26.47 -1.52
N ALA A 345 6.87 -26.83 -0.37
CA ALA A 345 7.47 -26.63 0.94
C ALA A 345 8.84 -27.31 1.05
N ALA A 346 8.91 -28.59 0.68
CA ALA A 346 10.16 -29.35 0.68
C ALA A 346 11.22 -28.75 -0.27
N PHE A 347 10.81 -28.18 -1.41
CA PHE A 347 11.73 -27.46 -2.30
C PHE A 347 12.27 -26.17 -1.67
N LEU A 348 11.42 -25.43 -0.94
CA LEU A 348 11.83 -24.21 -0.24
C LEU A 348 12.78 -24.51 0.93
N GLU A 349 12.56 -25.62 1.63
CA GLU A 349 13.36 -26.08 2.76
C GLU A 349 14.67 -26.78 2.34
N ARG A 350 14.76 -27.25 1.08
CA ARG A 350 15.97 -27.90 0.55
C ARG A 350 17.17 -26.94 0.66
N ASP A 351 18.30 -27.48 1.13
CA ASP A 351 19.57 -26.75 1.29
C ASP A 351 19.52 -25.60 2.33
N ASP A 352 18.91 -25.83 3.51
CA ASP A 352 18.91 -24.91 4.66
C ASP A 352 18.42 -23.48 4.31
N SER A 353 17.24 -23.36 3.71
CA SER A 353 16.63 -22.06 3.34
C SER A 353 17.43 -21.22 2.34
N HIS A 354 18.23 -21.86 1.47
CA HIS A 354 19.04 -21.17 0.46
C HIS A 354 18.23 -20.15 -0.34
N PHE A 355 17.05 -20.55 -0.82
CA PHE A 355 16.18 -19.69 -1.63
C PHE A 355 15.72 -18.43 -0.88
N ALA A 356 15.25 -18.57 0.36
CA ALA A 356 14.80 -17.43 1.16
C ALA A 356 15.96 -16.46 1.45
N ARG A 357 17.15 -17.00 1.71
CA ARG A 357 18.37 -16.22 1.92
C ARG A 357 18.81 -15.51 0.64
N GLU A 358 18.83 -16.20 -0.50
CA GLU A 358 19.13 -15.61 -1.80
C GLU A 358 18.14 -14.51 -2.15
N PHE A 359 16.84 -14.75 -1.96
CA PHE A 359 15.82 -13.74 -2.16
C PHE A 359 16.05 -12.52 -1.25
N ARG A 360 16.33 -12.73 0.05
CA ARG A 360 16.56 -11.65 1.03
C ARG A 360 17.65 -10.69 0.58
N TYR A 361 18.75 -11.22 0.07
CA TYR A 361 19.94 -10.46 -0.32
C TYR A 361 20.04 -10.20 -1.82
N SER A 362 19.06 -10.65 -2.60
CA SER A 362 19.06 -10.47 -4.04
C SER A 362 19.08 -8.98 -4.39
N PRO A 363 19.98 -8.53 -5.27
CA PRO A 363 19.93 -7.19 -5.81
C PRO A 363 18.62 -6.92 -6.56
N SER A 364 17.92 -7.95 -7.04
CA SER A 364 16.64 -7.83 -7.73
C SER A 364 15.44 -7.93 -6.79
N ARG A 365 15.64 -8.06 -5.47
CA ARG A 365 14.54 -8.04 -4.50
C ARG A 365 13.83 -6.69 -4.57
N PRO A 366 12.51 -6.67 -4.84
CA PRO A 366 11.76 -5.42 -4.84
C PRO A 366 11.81 -4.76 -3.46
N SER A 367 12.00 -3.46 -3.43
CA SER A 367 11.84 -2.63 -2.22
C SER A 367 10.53 -1.87 -2.32
N ALA A 368 9.67 -1.96 -1.31
CA ALA A 368 8.43 -1.23 -1.24
C ALA A 368 8.36 -0.41 0.06
N LEU A 369 8.18 0.90 -0.04
CA LEU A 369 8.09 1.78 1.12
C LEU A 369 6.98 2.81 0.97
N GLY A 370 6.46 3.26 2.11
CA GLY A 370 5.64 4.46 2.20
C GLY A 370 6.47 5.66 2.64
N ILE A 371 6.19 6.82 2.08
CA ILE A 371 6.71 8.11 2.55
C ILE A 371 5.51 8.97 2.92
N GLU A 372 5.42 9.32 4.20
CA GLU A 372 4.37 10.18 4.71
C GLU A 372 4.92 11.58 4.95
N VAL A 373 4.31 12.59 4.33
CA VAL A 373 4.67 13.99 4.50
C VAL A 373 3.58 14.69 5.32
N ARG A 374 3.96 15.52 6.28
CA ARG A 374 2.98 16.26 7.08
C ARG A 374 2.16 17.22 6.21
N LYS A 375 0.83 17.17 6.33
CA LYS A 375 -0.11 17.90 5.45
C LYS A 375 0.13 19.41 5.43
N ASP A 376 0.48 20.05 6.56
CA ASP A 376 0.74 21.50 6.63
C ASP A 376 2.00 21.94 5.86
N ILE A 377 2.87 21.00 5.48
CA ILE A 377 4.04 21.27 4.63
C ILE A 377 3.60 21.40 3.17
N VAL A 378 2.62 20.63 2.72
CA VAL A 378 2.27 20.48 1.30
C VAL A 378 0.89 21.05 0.95
N TYR A 379 0.13 21.45 1.97
CA TYR A 379 -1.20 22.01 1.85
C TYR A 379 -1.47 23.03 2.96
N ARG A 380 -2.34 24.00 2.70
CA ARG A 380 -2.76 25.01 3.67
C ARG A 380 -4.17 24.70 4.17
N PHE A 381 -4.38 24.86 5.47
CA PHE A 381 -5.65 24.64 6.13
C PHE A 381 -6.11 25.90 6.84
N ASP A 382 -7.42 26.10 6.94
CA ASP A 382 -8.01 27.17 7.74
C ASP A 382 -7.94 26.86 9.25
N ARG A 383 -8.49 27.74 10.08
CA ARG A 383 -8.52 27.55 11.54
C ARG A 383 -9.39 26.37 12.00
N ARG A 384 -10.32 25.92 11.15
CA ARG A 384 -11.22 24.79 11.41
C ARG A 384 -10.62 23.46 10.90
N GLY A 385 -9.46 23.50 10.23
CA GLY A 385 -8.79 22.33 9.68
C GLY A 385 -9.26 21.95 8.28
N TYR A 386 -10.00 22.82 7.58
CA TYR A 386 -10.42 22.59 6.21
C TYR A 386 -9.33 23.00 5.21
N PRO A 387 -9.13 22.23 4.14
CA PRO A 387 -8.16 22.53 3.09
C PRO A 387 -8.55 23.83 2.37
N THR A 388 -7.59 24.74 2.19
CA THR A 388 -7.82 26.03 1.52
C THR A 388 -7.07 26.13 0.20
N ARG A 389 -5.79 25.74 0.17
CA ARG A 389 -4.99 25.75 -1.07
C ARG A 389 -3.75 24.87 -0.95
N PRO A 390 -3.24 24.34 -2.07
CA PRO A 390 -1.98 23.61 -2.10
C PRO A 390 -0.78 24.49 -1.71
N ASN A 391 0.24 23.88 -1.10
CA ASN A 391 1.56 24.50 -0.87
C ASN A 391 2.61 23.87 -1.81
N VAL A 392 2.61 24.31 -3.07
CA VAL A 392 3.44 23.73 -4.14
C VAL A 392 4.93 23.82 -3.84
N GLU A 393 5.40 24.93 -3.24
CA GLU A 393 6.80 25.11 -2.87
C GLU A 393 7.28 24.07 -1.85
N GLY A 394 6.46 23.80 -0.83
CA GLY A 394 6.77 22.79 0.18
C GLY A 394 6.82 21.38 -0.41
N ALA A 395 5.88 21.05 -1.31
CA ALA A 395 5.89 19.78 -2.02
C ALA A 395 7.13 19.62 -2.91
N GLU A 396 7.51 20.65 -3.67
CA GLU A 396 8.71 20.66 -4.52
C GLU A 396 9.99 20.53 -3.68
N GLN A 397 10.08 21.22 -2.54
CA GLN A 397 11.23 21.14 -1.65
C GLN A 397 11.45 19.70 -1.14
N VAL A 398 10.39 19.07 -0.61
CA VAL A 398 10.46 17.68 -0.11
C VAL A 398 10.83 16.72 -1.25
N ALA A 399 10.12 16.80 -2.37
CA ALA A 399 10.35 15.94 -3.52
C ALA A 399 11.79 16.04 -4.07
N ARG A 400 12.35 17.24 -4.14
CA ARG A 400 13.73 17.46 -4.59
C ARG A 400 14.75 16.77 -3.68
N ILE A 401 14.53 16.79 -2.37
CA ILE A 401 15.43 16.16 -1.39
C ILE A 401 15.31 14.63 -1.46
N LEU A 402 14.08 14.12 -1.56
CA LEU A 402 13.80 12.69 -1.79
C LEU A 402 14.46 12.19 -3.09
N ALA A 403 14.35 12.96 -4.18
CA ALA A 403 14.93 12.61 -5.46
C ALA A 403 16.46 12.46 -5.39
N ARG A 404 17.14 13.37 -4.68
CA ARG A 404 18.60 13.28 -4.45
C ARG A 404 18.98 12.02 -3.67
N ALA A 405 18.19 11.66 -2.66
CA ALA A 405 18.44 10.45 -1.88
C ALA A 405 18.30 9.19 -2.74
N ILE A 406 17.21 9.09 -3.50
CA ILE A 406 16.93 7.95 -4.38
C ILE A 406 17.99 7.87 -5.49
N HIS A 407 18.34 8.99 -6.12
CA HIS A 407 19.44 9.04 -7.08
C HIS A 407 20.73 8.49 -6.47
N THR A 408 21.12 8.98 -5.28
CA THR A 408 22.34 8.53 -4.60
C THR A 408 22.33 7.03 -4.30
N TYR A 409 21.17 6.50 -3.87
CA TYR A 409 21.00 5.07 -3.63
C TYR A 409 21.27 4.24 -4.89
N PHE A 410 20.69 4.63 -6.03
CA PHE A 410 20.87 3.89 -7.28
C PHE A 410 22.27 4.04 -7.90
N THR A 411 22.89 5.23 -7.81
CA THR A 411 24.16 5.51 -8.48
C THR A 411 25.40 5.17 -7.64
N HIS A 412 25.28 5.15 -6.31
CA HIS A 412 26.40 4.89 -5.40
C HIS A 412 26.13 3.66 -4.54
N ASP A 413 25.13 3.74 -3.64
CA ASP A 413 24.99 2.75 -2.56
C ASP A 413 24.70 1.33 -3.07
N ARG A 414 23.86 1.21 -4.10
CA ARG A 414 23.49 -0.07 -4.69
C ARG A 414 24.52 -0.57 -5.69
N ALA A 415 25.23 0.33 -6.38
CA ALA A 415 26.26 -0.02 -7.35
C ALA A 415 27.45 -0.71 -6.67
N GLU A 416 27.84 -0.23 -5.48
CA GLU A 416 28.89 -0.82 -4.63
C GLU A 416 28.59 -2.25 -4.17
N ARG A 417 27.32 -2.70 -4.26
CA ARG A 417 26.89 -4.04 -3.87
C ARG A 417 26.87 -5.08 -5.00
N ARG A 418 27.16 -4.74 -6.26
CA ARG A 418 27.32 -5.78 -7.30
C ARG A 418 28.61 -6.56 -7.02
N PRO A 419 28.58 -7.82 -6.56
CA PRO A 419 29.78 -8.63 -6.60
C PRO A 419 30.09 -8.85 -8.08
N THR A 420 31.26 -8.41 -8.54
CA THR A 420 31.77 -8.63 -9.90
C THR A 420 32.09 -10.09 -10.23
N HIS A 421 31.55 -11.06 -9.48
CA HIS A 421 31.91 -12.47 -9.60
C HIS A 421 30.69 -13.38 -9.74
N LEU A 422 29.86 -13.14 -10.75
CA LEU A 422 29.05 -14.16 -11.42
C LEU A 422 28.93 -13.76 -12.90
N ARG A 423 29.96 -14.09 -13.68
CA ARG A 423 29.92 -14.22 -15.14
C ARG A 423 30.24 -15.66 -15.48
#